data_AF-A0A4Z2GSJ4-F1
#
_entry.id   AF-A0A4Z2GSJ4-F1
#
_cell.length_a   1.000
_cell.length_b   1.000
_cell.length_c   1.000
_cell.angle_alpha   90.00
_cell.angle_beta   90.00
_cell.angle_gamma   90.00
#
_symmetry.space_group_name_H-M   'P 1'
#
loop_
_entity.id
_entity.type
_entity.pdbx_description
1 polymer ?
#
loop_
_entity_poly.entity_id
_entity_poly.type
_entity_poly.pdbx_seq_one_letter_code
_entity_poly.pdbx_strand_id
1 'polypeptide(L)'
;MVRERIWLNSDFNFDNVLMGMMALFTVSTFEGWPALLYKAIDANGENSGPIYNYRVEISIFFIVYIIIIAFFMMNIFVGFVIITFREQGEQEYKNCELDKNQRQCVEFALKAQPLKLYIPKNPVQFKFWSIINSTGFEYIMFVLILLNTVTLAVQHYEQSKNFSHIMDILNMVFTGLFTAEMLLKLLALRLRHYFVDAWNSFDALIVVGSVVDIVVTEFSSGEDSSRVSITFFRLFRVMRLVKLLSKGEGIRTLLWTFIKSLQALPYVALLIAMIFFIYAVIGMQTFGKVAMQAHTQINRNNNFQTFPQAVLLLFRCATGEAWQEIMLASLPGKRCDPESDYEPGEEFSCGSNFAIVYFISFFMLCAFLIINLFVAVIMDNFDYLTRDWSILGPHHLDEFKRIWSEYDPEAKYRLVAMNMPLNADGMVTFNATLFALVRTALKIKTEGNPDQENEELRGIIKKIWKRMKPKLLDEVIPPHEEEEVTVGKFYATFLIQDYFRKFRKRKEKGDLAESEAPNPSAIQGGDDVGPERDRRDSVLATPTGPSGPGGPAGDGGVSNGGPVHRVGSVTKMPNGGEHDEHLRCGDDARSSVNLHHHHHRRPSGMNGQLDHGDHKRPHHKTRYW
;
A
#
# COMPACT_ATOMS: atom_id res chain seq x y z
N MET A 1 -12.41 -36.04 45.17
CA MET A 1 -13.09 -34.90 45.83
C MET A 1 -14.59 -35.07 45.64
N VAL A 2 -15.40 -34.84 46.68
CA VAL A 2 -16.84 -34.59 46.49
C VAL A 2 -17.00 -33.12 46.08
N ARG A 3 -17.97 -32.81 45.21
CA ARG A 3 -18.40 -31.44 44.91
C ARG A 3 -19.90 -31.35 45.20
N GLU A 4 -20.33 -30.20 45.69
CA GLU A 4 -21.75 -29.90 45.87
C GLU A 4 -22.47 -29.83 44.51
N ARG A 5 -23.75 -30.20 44.48
CA ARG A 5 -24.60 -30.10 43.30
C ARG A 5 -25.45 -28.84 43.41
N ILE A 6 -25.08 -27.82 42.65
CA ILE A 6 -25.78 -26.54 42.56
C ILE A 6 -26.53 -26.43 41.23
N TRP A 7 -27.74 -25.87 41.25
CA TRP A 7 -28.48 -25.55 40.04
C TRP A 7 -27.99 -24.19 39.51
N LEU A 8 -27.46 -24.18 38.29
CA LEU A 8 -26.89 -22.99 37.66
C LEU A 8 -27.69 -22.63 36.42
N ASN A 9 -28.12 -21.37 36.33
CA ASN A 9 -28.58 -20.79 35.07
C ASN A 9 -27.36 -20.48 34.17
N SER A 10 -27.58 -20.36 32.87
CA SER A 10 -26.56 -19.91 31.93
C SER A 10 -26.37 -18.40 32.01
N ASP A 11 -25.12 -17.94 32.03
CA ASP A 11 -24.75 -16.51 32.11
C ASP A 11 -25.35 -15.69 30.96
N PHE A 12 -25.37 -16.29 29.77
CA PHE A 12 -26.16 -15.84 28.62
C PHE A 12 -27.37 -16.76 28.45
N ASN A 13 -28.57 -16.19 28.51
CA ASN A 13 -29.85 -16.90 28.49
C ASN A 13 -30.91 -16.05 27.75
N PHE A 14 -32.12 -16.60 27.62
CA PHE A 14 -33.24 -15.97 26.89
C PHE A 14 -34.44 -15.68 27.81
N ASP A 15 -34.22 -15.64 29.13
CA ASP A 15 -35.26 -15.56 30.16
C ASP A 15 -36.08 -14.25 30.08
N ASN A 16 -35.52 -13.22 29.46
CA ASN A 16 -36.21 -11.99 29.09
C ASN A 16 -35.53 -11.34 27.87
N VAL A 17 -36.21 -10.36 27.26
CA VAL A 17 -35.77 -9.69 26.02
C VAL A 17 -34.39 -9.04 26.16
N LEU A 18 -34.03 -8.46 27.31
CA LEU A 18 -32.75 -7.79 27.49
C LEU A 18 -31.58 -8.78 27.57
N MET A 19 -31.75 -9.90 28.30
CA MET A 19 -30.77 -10.98 28.34
C MET A 19 -30.64 -11.66 26.97
N GLY A 20 -31.77 -11.88 26.28
CA GLY A 20 -31.78 -12.37 24.90
C GLY A 20 -31.06 -11.44 23.92
N MET A 21 -31.23 -10.12 24.04
CA MET A 21 -30.48 -9.14 23.24
C MET A 21 -28.97 -9.18 23.55
N MET A 22 -28.56 -9.35 24.80
CA MET A 22 -27.15 -9.53 25.17
C MET A 22 -26.57 -10.83 24.60
N ALA A 23 -27.32 -11.94 24.70
CA ALA A 23 -26.92 -13.25 24.17
C ALA A 23 -26.84 -13.25 22.63
N LEU A 24 -27.73 -12.53 21.95
CA LEU A 24 -27.66 -12.31 20.51
C LEU A 24 -26.52 -11.35 20.13
N PHE A 25 -26.18 -10.36 20.97
CA PHE A 25 -25.04 -9.48 20.73
C PHE A 25 -23.71 -10.24 20.74
N THR A 26 -23.45 -11.12 21.71
CA THR A 26 -22.21 -11.95 21.71
C THR A 26 -22.15 -12.88 20.49
N VAL A 27 -23.29 -13.46 20.08
CA VAL A 27 -23.40 -14.22 18.82
C VAL A 27 -23.09 -13.34 17.59
N SER A 28 -23.54 -12.08 17.56
CA SER A 28 -23.24 -11.14 16.48
C SER A 28 -21.78 -10.72 16.39
N THR A 29 -21.03 -10.81 17.51
CA THR A 29 -19.57 -10.65 17.52
C THR A 29 -18.81 -11.95 17.21
N PHE A 30 -19.52 -13.03 16.88
CA PHE A 30 -19.00 -14.40 16.67
C PHE A 30 -18.22 -14.99 17.85
N GLU A 31 -18.54 -14.55 19.06
CA GLU A 31 -17.83 -14.93 20.28
C GLU A 31 -18.73 -15.72 21.23
N GLY A 32 -18.23 -16.85 21.74
CA GLY A 32 -18.99 -17.78 22.61
C GLY A 32 -20.20 -18.48 21.95
N TRP A 33 -20.57 -18.13 20.72
CA TRP A 33 -21.79 -18.64 20.05
C TRP A 33 -21.92 -20.17 19.97
N PRO A 34 -20.85 -20.99 19.82
CA PRO A 34 -21.03 -22.44 19.79
C PRO A 34 -21.45 -22.99 21.17
N ALA A 35 -20.95 -22.40 22.26
CA ALA A 35 -21.32 -22.80 23.62
C ALA A 35 -22.78 -22.44 23.93
N LEU A 36 -23.27 -21.29 23.44
CA LEU A 36 -24.68 -20.93 23.55
C LEU A 36 -25.56 -21.81 22.64
N LEU A 37 -25.11 -22.14 21.43
CA LEU A 37 -25.78 -23.05 20.51
C LEU A 37 -25.96 -24.45 21.12
N TYR A 38 -24.89 -25.06 21.66
CA TYR A 38 -25.00 -26.39 22.28
C TYR A 38 -25.91 -26.38 23.51
N LYS A 39 -25.82 -25.36 24.37
CA LYS A 39 -26.77 -25.14 25.48
C LYS A 39 -28.23 -25.06 25.00
N ALA A 40 -28.47 -24.47 23.82
CA ALA A 40 -29.81 -24.34 23.24
C ALA A 40 -30.30 -25.64 22.55
N ILE A 41 -29.41 -26.40 21.90
CA ILE A 41 -29.71 -27.74 21.35
C ILE A 41 -30.09 -28.73 22.46
N ASP A 42 -29.41 -28.65 23.61
CA ASP A 42 -29.67 -29.52 24.75
C ASP A 42 -30.90 -29.08 25.59
N ALA A 43 -31.58 -28.00 25.21
CA ALA A 43 -32.68 -27.41 25.97
C ALA A 43 -33.95 -28.28 25.96
N ASN A 44 -34.29 -28.83 27.13
CA ASN A 44 -35.37 -29.80 27.30
C ASN A 44 -36.78 -29.15 27.41
N GLY A 45 -37.08 -28.62 28.60
CA GLY A 45 -38.34 -28.01 28.99
C GLY A 45 -38.13 -27.15 30.24
N GLU A 46 -39.14 -26.36 30.62
CA GLU A 46 -39.01 -25.39 31.71
C GLU A 46 -38.61 -26.06 33.03
N ASN A 47 -37.71 -25.42 33.78
CA ASN A 47 -37.17 -25.89 35.06
C ASN A 47 -36.59 -27.34 35.05
N SER A 48 -36.27 -27.86 33.85
CA SER A 48 -35.79 -29.23 33.64
C SER A 48 -34.36 -29.25 33.11
N GLY A 49 -33.58 -30.26 33.51
CA GLY A 49 -32.18 -30.36 33.11
C GLY A 49 -31.98 -30.59 31.60
N PRO A 50 -30.82 -30.21 31.05
CA PRO A 50 -30.51 -30.42 29.64
C PRO A 50 -30.49 -31.91 29.27
N ILE A 51 -30.90 -32.22 28.05
CA ILE A 51 -30.82 -33.55 27.44
C ILE A 51 -29.96 -33.45 26.20
N TYR A 52 -28.87 -34.22 26.15
CA TYR A 52 -27.88 -34.16 25.08
C TYR A 52 -28.49 -34.39 23.68
N ASN A 53 -28.24 -33.47 22.75
CA ASN A 53 -28.75 -33.46 21.38
C ASN A 53 -30.28 -33.54 21.24
N TYR A 54 -31.05 -33.00 22.19
CA TYR A 54 -32.50 -33.14 22.20
C TYR A 54 -33.24 -32.34 21.11
N ARG A 55 -32.77 -31.14 20.77
CA ARG A 55 -33.41 -30.21 19.82
C ARG A 55 -32.42 -29.64 18.80
N VAL A 56 -31.82 -30.51 18.00
CA VAL A 56 -30.81 -30.12 16.99
C VAL A 56 -31.37 -29.10 15.97
N GLU A 57 -32.68 -29.08 15.75
CA GLU A 57 -33.39 -28.11 14.90
C GLU A 57 -33.19 -26.64 15.33
N ILE A 58 -32.88 -26.37 16.62
CA ILE A 58 -32.61 -25.02 17.12
C ILE A 58 -31.35 -24.42 16.49
N SER A 59 -30.44 -25.24 15.93
CA SER A 59 -29.29 -24.76 15.15
C SER A 59 -29.68 -23.87 13.96
N ILE A 60 -30.85 -24.12 13.36
CA ILE A 60 -31.37 -23.32 12.24
C ILE A 60 -31.57 -21.86 12.65
N PHE A 61 -32.06 -21.59 13.88
CA PHE A 61 -32.24 -20.23 14.38
C PHE A 61 -30.91 -19.47 14.45
N PHE A 62 -29.87 -20.07 15.05
CA PHE A 62 -28.55 -19.43 15.17
C PHE A 62 -27.89 -19.22 13.80
N ILE A 63 -27.96 -20.19 12.90
CA ILE A 63 -27.40 -20.09 11.54
C ILE A 63 -28.11 -18.99 10.73
N VAL A 64 -29.44 -18.94 10.77
CA VAL A 64 -30.21 -17.89 10.07
C VAL A 64 -29.95 -16.51 10.68
N TYR A 65 -29.88 -16.39 12.00
CA TYR A 65 -29.51 -15.14 12.69
C TYR A 65 -28.12 -14.65 12.26
N ILE A 66 -27.12 -15.54 12.28
CA ILE A 66 -25.75 -15.25 11.84
C ILE A 66 -25.71 -14.75 10.39
N ILE A 67 -26.40 -15.43 9.46
CA ILE A 67 -26.45 -15.03 8.05
C ILE A 67 -27.11 -13.65 7.87
N ILE A 68 -28.24 -13.40 8.55
CA ILE A 68 -28.97 -12.13 8.47
C ILE A 68 -28.10 -10.98 9.00
N ILE A 69 -27.48 -11.15 10.18
CA ILE A 69 -26.66 -10.09 10.79
C ILE A 69 -25.37 -9.86 10.01
N ALA A 70 -24.71 -10.91 9.51
CA ALA A 70 -23.53 -10.75 8.65
C ALA A 70 -23.86 -9.97 7.38
N PHE A 71 -25.01 -10.24 6.74
CA PHE A 71 -25.49 -9.49 5.58
C PHE A 71 -25.76 -8.01 5.92
N PHE A 72 -26.44 -7.72 7.04
CA PHE A 72 -26.67 -6.34 7.47
C PHE A 72 -25.37 -5.60 7.81
N MET A 73 -24.43 -6.24 8.53
CA MET A 73 -23.11 -5.66 8.83
C MET A 73 -22.32 -5.33 7.56
N MET A 74 -22.30 -6.25 6.58
CA MET A 74 -21.66 -6.03 5.28
C MET A 74 -22.29 -4.85 4.53
N ASN A 75 -23.62 -4.74 4.52
CA ASN A 75 -24.34 -3.64 3.88
C ASN A 75 -24.09 -2.28 4.57
N ILE A 76 -24.01 -2.26 5.91
CA ILE A 76 -23.66 -1.04 6.68
C ILE A 76 -22.22 -0.60 6.34
N PHE A 77 -21.28 -1.54 6.33
CA PHE A 77 -19.89 -1.27 5.96
C PHE A 77 -19.76 -0.73 4.53
N VAL A 78 -20.38 -1.39 3.54
CA VAL A 78 -20.38 -0.95 2.14
C VAL A 78 -21.08 0.41 1.98
N GLY A 79 -22.21 0.64 2.66
CA GLY A 79 -22.91 1.91 2.65
C GLY A 79 -22.05 3.06 3.19
N PHE A 80 -21.35 2.85 4.29
CA PHE A 80 -20.41 3.82 4.86
C PHE A 80 -19.25 4.12 3.90
N VAL A 81 -18.60 3.09 3.34
CA VAL A 81 -17.54 3.24 2.32
C VAL A 81 -18.02 4.09 1.13
N ILE A 82 -19.23 3.83 0.61
CA ILE A 82 -19.79 4.58 -0.54
C ILE A 82 -20.04 6.05 -0.18
N ILE A 83 -20.47 6.36 1.06
CA ILE A 83 -20.68 7.73 1.52
C ILE A 83 -19.33 8.47 1.61
N THR A 84 -18.33 7.90 2.28
CA THR A 84 -16.99 8.48 2.36
C THR A 84 -16.36 8.65 0.98
N PHE A 85 -16.55 7.67 0.08
CA PHE A 85 -16.05 7.73 -1.29
C PHE A 85 -16.67 8.89 -2.09
N ARG A 86 -17.99 9.10 -1.99
CA ARG A 86 -18.65 10.27 -2.61
C ARG A 86 -18.16 11.58 -2.01
N GLU A 87 -18.12 11.69 -0.68
CA GLU A 87 -17.77 12.93 0.01
C GLU A 87 -16.34 13.40 -0.33
N GLN A 88 -15.38 12.48 -0.46
CA GLN A 88 -14.02 12.80 -0.89
C GLN A 88 -13.91 13.00 -2.40
N GLY A 89 -14.54 12.13 -3.21
CA GLY A 89 -14.52 12.24 -4.68
C GLY A 89 -15.16 13.54 -5.20
N GLU A 90 -16.32 13.93 -4.68
CA GLU A 90 -17.02 15.17 -5.06
C GLU A 90 -16.29 16.44 -4.63
N GLN A 91 -15.27 16.35 -3.76
CA GLN A 91 -14.36 17.45 -3.45
C GLN A 91 -13.20 17.53 -4.44
N GLU A 92 -12.69 16.40 -4.93
CA GLU A 92 -11.59 16.35 -5.88
C GLU A 92 -12.02 16.67 -7.34
N TYR A 93 -13.21 16.23 -7.75
CA TYR A 93 -13.73 16.43 -9.12
C TYR A 93 -14.29 17.83 -9.41
N LYS A 94 -14.27 18.77 -8.45
CA LYS A 94 -14.78 20.14 -8.66
C LYS A 94 -13.86 20.97 -9.58
N ASN A 95 -14.22 21.05 -10.85
CA ASN A 95 -13.69 21.97 -11.87
C ASN A 95 -12.19 21.80 -12.18
N CYS A 96 -11.70 20.56 -12.23
CA CYS A 96 -10.36 20.24 -12.73
C CYS A 96 -10.36 20.09 -14.28
N GLU A 97 -9.45 20.79 -14.95
CA GLU A 97 -9.27 20.76 -16.42
C GLU A 97 -8.28 19.67 -16.90
N LEU A 98 -7.63 18.98 -15.96
CA LEU A 98 -6.87 17.74 -16.16
C LEU A 98 -7.56 16.64 -15.34
N ASP A 99 -7.56 15.40 -15.84
CA ASP A 99 -8.00 14.24 -15.06
C ASP A 99 -6.98 13.87 -13.95
N LYS A 100 -7.36 12.92 -13.08
CA LYS A 100 -6.54 12.53 -11.93
C LYS A 100 -5.23 11.84 -12.33
N ASN A 101 -5.22 11.00 -13.37
CA ASN A 101 -4.04 10.31 -13.87
C ASN A 101 -3.09 11.30 -14.57
N GLN A 102 -3.63 12.20 -15.41
CA GLN A 102 -2.91 13.31 -16.00
C GLN A 102 -2.25 14.18 -14.93
N ARG A 103 -3.02 14.58 -13.90
CA ARG A 103 -2.52 15.38 -12.78
C ARG A 103 -1.41 14.68 -12.01
N GLN A 104 -1.54 13.39 -11.68
CA GLN A 104 -0.49 12.62 -11.01
C GLN A 104 0.79 12.48 -11.86
N CYS A 105 0.66 12.19 -13.16
CA CYS A 105 1.82 12.03 -14.04
C CYS A 105 2.53 13.36 -14.33
N VAL A 106 1.78 14.46 -14.48
CA VAL A 106 2.32 15.82 -14.58
C VAL A 106 3.00 16.22 -13.26
N GLU A 107 2.38 15.95 -12.11
CA GLU A 107 2.97 16.22 -10.80
C GLU A 107 4.28 15.45 -10.58
N PHE A 108 4.35 14.19 -11.02
CA PHE A 108 5.59 13.42 -11.03
C PHE A 108 6.63 14.09 -11.94
N ALA A 109 6.30 14.39 -13.21
CA ALA A 109 7.24 14.98 -14.16
C ALA A 109 7.82 16.34 -13.69
N LEU A 110 6.99 17.15 -13.01
CA LEU A 110 7.39 18.45 -12.44
C LEU A 110 8.20 18.36 -11.15
N LYS A 111 8.04 17.29 -10.36
CA LYS A 111 8.73 17.07 -9.08
C LYS A 111 9.93 16.13 -9.18
N ALA A 112 10.05 15.37 -10.27
CA ALA A 112 11.10 14.40 -10.46
C ALA A 112 12.49 15.06 -10.44
N GLN A 113 13.49 14.25 -10.09
CA GLN A 113 14.90 14.61 -10.19
C GLN A 113 15.64 13.42 -10.81
N PRO A 114 16.68 13.67 -11.62
CA PRO A 114 17.49 12.60 -12.19
C PRO A 114 18.19 11.83 -11.05
N LEU A 115 18.14 10.50 -11.13
CA LEU A 115 18.82 9.64 -10.16
C LEU A 115 20.34 9.77 -10.33
N LYS A 116 21.06 10.00 -9.25
CA LYS A 116 22.52 10.15 -9.28
C LYS A 116 23.22 8.81 -9.09
N LEU A 117 23.80 8.28 -10.16
CA LEU A 117 24.53 7.00 -10.14
C LEU A 117 25.99 7.21 -9.69
N TYR A 118 26.42 6.55 -8.61
CA TYR A 118 27.82 6.62 -8.20
C TYR A 118 28.69 5.66 -9.04
N ILE A 119 29.39 6.22 -10.03
CA ILE A 119 30.44 5.52 -10.79
C ILE A 119 31.82 5.90 -10.22
N PRO A 120 32.64 4.92 -9.79
CA PRO A 120 33.98 5.19 -9.26
C PRO A 120 35.02 5.42 -10.37
N LYS A 121 35.84 6.47 -10.23
CA LYS A 121 36.86 6.86 -11.22
C LYS A 121 38.17 6.04 -11.14
N ASN A 122 38.39 5.27 -10.06
CA ASN A 122 39.60 4.46 -9.88
C ASN A 122 39.40 3.06 -10.50
N PRO A 123 40.31 2.53 -11.35
CA PRO A 123 40.08 1.29 -12.10
C PRO A 123 39.92 0.04 -11.20
N VAL A 124 40.64 -0.03 -10.08
CA VAL A 124 40.47 -1.13 -9.09
C VAL A 124 39.10 -1.05 -8.43
N GLN A 125 38.66 0.16 -8.06
CA GLN A 125 37.33 0.39 -7.45
C GLN A 125 36.20 0.10 -8.47
N PHE A 126 36.42 0.43 -9.74
CA PHE A 126 35.50 0.12 -10.84
C PHE A 126 35.35 -1.39 -11.08
N LYS A 127 36.41 -2.19 -10.94
CA LYS A 127 36.28 -3.67 -10.97
C LYS A 127 35.36 -4.19 -9.86
N PHE A 128 35.53 -3.73 -8.62
CA PHE A 128 34.64 -4.12 -7.52
C PHE A 128 33.20 -3.65 -7.74
N TRP A 129 33.01 -2.42 -8.23
CA TRP A 129 31.71 -1.86 -8.58
C TRP A 129 30.99 -2.66 -9.67
N SER A 130 31.71 -3.01 -10.74
CA SER A 130 31.18 -3.84 -11.84
C SER A 130 30.81 -5.26 -11.38
N ILE A 131 31.51 -5.81 -10.37
CA ILE A 131 31.15 -7.11 -9.77
C ILE A 131 29.84 -6.99 -8.97
N ILE A 132 29.72 -6.02 -8.05
CA ILE A 132 28.51 -5.90 -7.21
C ILE A 132 27.26 -5.49 -7.99
N ASN A 133 27.42 -4.85 -9.15
CA ASN A 133 26.34 -4.44 -10.06
C ASN A 133 26.09 -5.48 -11.18
N SER A 134 26.65 -6.69 -11.06
CA SER A 134 26.39 -7.79 -12.01
C SER A 134 25.18 -8.62 -11.55
N THR A 135 24.28 -8.95 -12.48
CA THR A 135 23.11 -9.80 -12.22
C THR A 135 23.51 -11.16 -11.63
N GLY A 136 24.66 -11.71 -12.05
CA GLY A 136 25.22 -12.93 -11.48
C GLY A 136 25.53 -12.82 -9.98
N PHE A 137 26.11 -11.70 -9.53
CA PHE A 137 26.32 -11.44 -8.10
C PHE A 137 24.98 -11.33 -7.34
N GLU A 138 23.98 -10.69 -7.93
CA GLU A 138 22.66 -10.57 -7.31
C GLU A 138 21.96 -11.92 -7.15
N TYR A 139 21.98 -12.78 -8.17
CA TYR A 139 21.45 -14.15 -8.09
C TYR A 139 22.21 -14.99 -7.07
N ILE A 140 23.54 -14.91 -7.01
CA ILE A 140 24.35 -15.61 -6.00
C ILE A 140 23.92 -15.16 -4.60
N MET A 141 23.80 -13.86 -4.34
CA MET A 141 23.39 -13.37 -3.03
C MET A 141 21.95 -13.74 -2.68
N PHE A 142 21.03 -13.77 -3.66
CA PHE A 142 19.65 -14.23 -3.45
C PHE A 142 19.60 -15.72 -3.07
N VAL A 143 20.31 -16.59 -3.79
CA VAL A 143 20.41 -18.02 -3.48
C VAL A 143 21.03 -18.25 -2.09
N LEU A 144 22.05 -17.48 -1.70
CA LEU A 144 22.63 -17.57 -0.35
C LEU A 144 21.63 -17.19 0.76
N ILE A 145 20.74 -16.21 0.54
CA ILE A 145 19.69 -15.87 1.51
C ILE A 145 18.64 -16.99 1.58
N LEU A 146 18.26 -17.60 0.45
CA LEU A 146 17.34 -18.76 0.45
C LEU A 146 17.94 -19.98 1.17
N LEU A 147 19.22 -20.32 0.92
CA LEU A 147 19.90 -21.42 1.61
C LEU A 147 20.05 -21.15 3.11
N ASN A 148 20.32 -19.91 3.52
CA ASN A 148 20.33 -19.55 4.94
C ASN A 148 18.91 -19.63 5.56
N THR A 149 17.87 -19.26 4.81
CA THR A 149 16.47 -19.38 5.23
C THR A 149 16.10 -20.85 5.51
N VAL A 150 16.44 -21.76 4.60
CA VAL A 150 16.23 -23.21 4.80
C VAL A 150 17.04 -23.72 6.00
N THR A 151 18.29 -23.28 6.16
CA THR A 151 19.15 -23.67 7.31
C THR A 151 18.55 -23.26 8.66
N LEU A 152 17.83 -22.14 8.73
CA LEU A 152 17.09 -21.72 9.93
C LEU A 152 15.82 -22.55 10.13
N ALA A 153 15.12 -22.91 9.05
CA ALA A 153 13.83 -23.60 9.08
C ALA A 153 13.90 -25.11 9.44
N VAL A 154 15.04 -25.78 9.24
CA VAL A 154 15.20 -27.22 9.56
C VAL A 154 15.63 -27.46 11.03
N GLN A 155 15.89 -26.39 11.80
CA GLN A 155 16.20 -26.51 13.23
C GLN A 155 14.97 -26.96 14.02
N HIS A 156 15.14 -27.95 14.92
CA HIS A 156 14.05 -28.57 15.65
C HIS A 156 14.40 -28.89 17.11
N TYR A 157 13.37 -29.06 17.93
CA TYR A 157 13.51 -29.48 19.32
C TYR A 157 14.12 -30.89 19.38
N GLU A 158 14.93 -31.16 20.42
CA GLU A 158 15.65 -32.43 20.63
C GLU A 158 16.56 -32.92 19.47
N GLN A 159 16.91 -32.03 18.53
CA GLN A 159 17.86 -32.33 17.46
C GLN A 159 19.23 -32.80 18.00
N SER A 160 19.87 -33.75 17.30
CA SER A 160 21.14 -34.35 17.77
C SER A 160 22.27 -33.32 17.89
N LYS A 161 23.20 -33.54 18.84
CA LYS A 161 24.36 -32.65 19.05
C LYS A 161 25.18 -32.41 17.77
N ASN A 162 25.37 -33.46 16.97
CA ASN A 162 26.08 -33.37 15.70
C ASN A 162 25.33 -32.48 14.69
N PHE A 163 23.99 -32.59 14.64
CA PHE A 163 23.16 -31.75 13.78
C PHE A 163 23.20 -30.28 14.22
N SER A 164 23.07 -29.99 15.52
CA SER A 164 23.25 -28.62 16.06
C SER A 164 24.60 -28.03 15.65
N HIS A 165 25.70 -28.78 15.83
CA HIS A 165 27.03 -28.29 15.48
C HIS A 165 27.18 -27.98 13.97
N ILE A 166 26.62 -28.82 13.09
CA ILE A 166 26.56 -28.55 11.64
C ILE A 166 25.73 -27.29 11.35
N MET A 167 24.60 -27.09 12.03
CA MET A 167 23.77 -25.89 11.87
C MET A 167 24.49 -24.61 12.31
N ASP A 168 25.27 -24.64 13.39
CA ASP A 168 26.05 -23.48 13.83
C ASP A 168 27.24 -23.20 12.88
N ILE A 169 27.94 -24.24 12.38
CA ILE A 169 28.96 -24.08 11.34
C ILE A 169 28.37 -23.43 10.08
N LEU A 170 27.21 -23.89 9.61
CA LEU A 170 26.53 -23.28 8.46
C LEU A 170 26.13 -21.83 8.74
N ASN A 171 25.60 -21.52 9.93
CA ASN A 171 25.27 -20.15 10.31
C ASN A 171 26.51 -19.23 10.35
N MET A 172 27.65 -19.73 10.81
CA MET A 172 28.94 -19.04 10.74
C MET A 172 29.37 -18.79 9.29
N VAL A 173 29.30 -19.80 8.42
CA VAL A 173 29.63 -19.67 6.98
C VAL A 173 28.76 -18.62 6.29
N PHE A 174 27.43 -18.66 6.47
CA PHE A 174 26.53 -17.63 5.91
C PHE A 174 26.85 -16.23 6.46
N THR A 175 27.23 -16.11 7.73
CA THR A 175 27.66 -14.82 8.31
C THR A 175 28.94 -14.31 7.65
N GLY A 176 29.92 -15.19 7.41
CA GLY A 176 31.14 -14.85 6.68
C GLY A 176 30.86 -14.39 5.24
N LEU A 177 29.96 -15.07 4.53
CA LEU A 177 29.56 -14.71 3.17
C LEU A 177 28.82 -13.36 3.10
N PHE A 178 27.90 -13.06 4.02
CA PHE A 178 27.26 -11.74 4.09
C PHE A 178 28.21 -10.64 4.59
N THR A 179 29.22 -10.98 5.39
CA THR A 179 30.31 -10.06 5.74
C THR A 179 31.17 -9.74 4.52
N ALA A 180 31.50 -10.73 3.70
CA ALA A 180 32.21 -10.54 2.43
C ALA A 180 31.38 -9.68 1.43
N GLU A 181 30.07 -9.91 1.31
CA GLU A 181 29.14 -9.06 0.55
C GLU A 181 29.24 -7.59 0.99
N MET A 182 29.14 -7.34 2.30
CA MET A 182 29.23 -6.00 2.89
C MET A 182 30.60 -5.36 2.59
N LEU A 183 31.70 -6.09 2.77
CA LEU A 183 33.05 -5.59 2.50
C LEU A 183 33.27 -5.27 1.01
N LEU A 184 32.80 -6.12 0.09
CA LEU A 184 32.87 -5.85 -1.36
C LEU A 184 32.07 -4.60 -1.74
N LYS A 185 30.85 -4.45 -1.22
CA LYS A 185 30.02 -3.25 -1.41
C LYS A 185 30.69 -2.00 -0.82
N LEU A 186 31.31 -2.09 0.36
CA LEU A 186 32.04 -0.99 0.99
C LEU A 186 33.30 -0.58 0.20
N LEU A 187 34.05 -1.54 -0.36
CA LEU A 187 35.19 -1.26 -1.23
C LEU A 187 34.76 -0.59 -2.56
N ALA A 188 33.64 -1.03 -3.14
CA ALA A 188 33.09 -0.46 -4.36
C ALA A 188 32.53 0.95 -4.18
N LEU A 189 31.67 1.17 -3.17
CA LEU A 189 30.89 2.41 -3.01
C LEU A 189 31.58 3.46 -2.11
N ARG A 190 32.47 3.01 -1.20
CA ARG A 190 32.96 3.73 -0.01
C ARG A 190 31.85 4.03 1.00
N LEU A 191 32.24 4.18 2.27
CA LEU A 191 31.35 4.46 3.41
C LEU A 191 30.25 5.49 3.09
N ARG A 192 30.62 6.63 2.46
CA ARG A 192 29.68 7.73 2.20
C ARG A 192 28.52 7.37 1.27
N HIS A 193 28.72 6.56 0.23
CA HIS A 193 27.62 6.18 -0.68
C HIS A 193 26.92 4.91 -0.21
N TYR A 194 27.63 4.02 0.48
CA TYR A 194 27.04 2.83 1.09
C TYR A 194 25.92 3.19 2.09
N PHE A 195 26.17 4.14 2.99
CA PHE A 195 25.19 4.57 4.00
C PHE A 195 24.20 5.65 3.51
N VAL A 196 24.16 5.96 2.21
CA VAL A 196 23.10 6.81 1.61
C VAL A 196 21.88 5.97 1.21
N ASP A 197 22.08 4.69 0.88
CA ASP A 197 20.97 3.77 0.70
C ASP A 197 20.55 3.14 2.04
N ALA A 198 19.26 3.24 2.36
CA ALA A 198 18.67 2.66 3.55
C ALA A 198 18.75 1.12 3.55
N TRP A 199 18.69 0.47 2.38
CA TRP A 199 18.73 -0.98 2.30
C TRP A 199 20.14 -1.54 2.54
N ASN A 200 21.18 -0.94 1.95
CA ASN A 200 22.57 -1.25 2.32
C ASN A 200 22.86 -0.92 3.80
N SER A 201 22.33 0.19 4.33
CA SER A 201 22.46 0.53 5.76
C SER A 201 21.83 -0.54 6.67
N PHE A 202 20.67 -1.08 6.28
CA PHE A 202 19.97 -2.15 7.00
C PHE A 202 20.66 -3.53 6.85
N ASP A 203 21.16 -3.86 5.65
CA ASP A 203 22.01 -5.04 5.41
C ASP A 203 23.24 -5.03 6.36
N ALA A 204 23.91 -3.87 6.50
CA ALA A 204 25.04 -3.72 7.42
C ALA A 204 24.65 -3.88 8.89
N LEU A 205 23.48 -3.37 9.32
CA LEU A 205 22.98 -3.59 10.68
C LEU A 205 22.79 -5.08 10.98
N ILE A 206 22.22 -5.84 10.04
CA ILE A 206 22.05 -7.29 10.15
C ILE A 206 23.39 -8.03 10.20
N VAL A 207 24.35 -7.62 9.36
CA VAL A 207 25.69 -8.23 9.32
C VAL A 207 26.48 -7.94 10.60
N VAL A 208 26.49 -6.69 11.08
CA VAL A 208 27.17 -6.32 12.34
C VAL A 208 26.53 -7.03 13.53
N GLY A 209 25.20 -7.02 13.64
CA GLY A 209 24.50 -7.76 14.69
C GLY A 209 24.75 -9.27 14.64
N SER A 210 24.90 -9.83 13.44
CA SER A 210 25.26 -11.25 13.24
C SER A 210 26.70 -11.58 13.63
N VAL A 211 27.66 -10.67 13.40
CA VAL A 211 29.05 -10.85 13.85
C VAL A 211 29.13 -10.72 15.37
N VAL A 212 28.39 -9.76 15.96
CA VAL A 212 28.29 -9.63 17.43
C VAL A 212 27.67 -10.87 18.06
N ASP A 213 26.63 -11.47 17.48
CA ASP A 213 26.03 -12.73 17.97
C ASP A 213 27.04 -13.88 18.05
N ILE A 214 27.87 -14.07 17.01
CA ILE A 214 28.94 -15.08 17.01
C ILE A 214 29.98 -14.76 18.09
N VAL A 215 30.50 -13.52 18.11
CA VAL A 215 31.53 -13.11 19.08
C VAL A 215 31.02 -13.28 20.53
N VAL A 216 29.80 -12.83 20.84
CA VAL A 216 29.20 -12.98 22.16
C VAL A 216 28.96 -14.46 22.51
N THR A 217 28.58 -15.29 21.54
CA THR A 217 28.41 -16.74 21.76
C THR A 217 29.73 -17.42 22.12
N GLU A 218 30.79 -17.21 21.33
CA GLU A 218 32.12 -17.80 21.57
C GLU A 218 32.71 -17.34 22.91
N PHE A 219 32.70 -16.04 23.20
CA PHE A 219 33.26 -15.51 24.46
C PHE A 219 32.42 -15.84 25.70
N SER A 220 31.09 -16.02 25.58
CA SER A 220 30.25 -16.42 26.74
C SER A 220 30.41 -17.88 27.14
N SER A 221 31.23 -18.67 26.43
CA SER A 221 31.54 -20.06 26.79
C SER A 221 32.22 -20.23 28.16
N GLY A 222 32.73 -19.13 28.76
CA GLY A 222 33.49 -19.16 30.02
C GLY A 222 32.78 -18.63 31.26
N GLU A 223 31.66 -17.89 31.15
CA GLU A 223 30.98 -17.27 32.31
C GLU A 223 29.46 -17.36 32.22
N ASP A 224 28.84 -17.85 33.30
CA ASP A 224 27.42 -18.26 33.30
C ASP A 224 26.38 -17.12 33.35
N SER A 225 26.85 -15.87 33.46
CA SER A 225 26.04 -14.71 33.86
C SER A 225 25.27 -14.01 32.73
N SER A 226 25.57 -14.29 31.46
CA SER A 226 25.09 -13.50 30.30
C SER A 226 23.85 -14.05 29.57
N ARG A 227 23.26 -15.16 30.05
CA ARG A 227 22.26 -15.99 29.32
C ARG A 227 21.07 -15.23 28.70
N VAL A 228 20.67 -14.07 29.22
CA VAL A 228 19.58 -13.25 28.67
C VAL A 228 19.98 -12.52 27.38
N SER A 229 21.16 -11.90 27.31
CA SER A 229 21.59 -11.12 26.14
C SER A 229 21.89 -12.02 24.93
N ILE A 230 22.44 -13.22 25.16
CA ILE A 230 22.64 -14.26 24.12
C ILE A 230 21.32 -14.60 23.42
N THR A 231 20.17 -14.52 24.12
CA THR A 231 18.86 -14.78 23.51
C THR A 231 18.37 -13.64 22.63
N PHE A 232 18.71 -12.39 22.95
CA PHE A 232 18.40 -11.23 22.11
C PHE A 232 19.26 -11.18 20.84
N PHE A 233 20.57 -11.41 20.94
CA PHE A 233 21.45 -11.37 19.76
C PHE A 233 21.12 -12.47 18.73
N ARG A 234 20.64 -13.64 19.17
CA ARG A 234 20.15 -14.70 18.28
C ARG A 234 18.99 -14.27 17.36
N LEU A 235 18.25 -13.21 17.70
CA LEU A 235 17.24 -12.62 16.80
C LEU A 235 17.85 -12.04 15.51
N PHE A 236 19.12 -11.59 15.52
CA PHE A 236 19.79 -11.14 14.29
C PHE A 236 19.99 -12.26 13.26
N ARG A 237 19.95 -13.53 13.67
CA ARG A 237 19.90 -14.68 12.73
C ARG A 237 18.60 -14.65 11.94
N VAL A 238 17.46 -14.44 12.60
CA VAL A 238 16.13 -14.35 11.98
C VAL A 238 15.97 -13.07 11.14
N MET A 239 16.58 -11.96 11.56
CA MET A 239 16.55 -10.71 10.79
C MET A 239 17.17 -10.84 9.38
N ARG A 240 17.99 -11.86 9.11
CA ARG A 240 18.51 -12.16 7.77
C ARG A 240 17.41 -12.49 6.76
N LEU A 241 16.28 -13.04 7.20
CA LEU A 241 15.11 -13.28 6.34
C LEU A 241 14.58 -11.97 5.74
N VAL A 242 14.72 -10.85 6.46
CA VAL A 242 14.30 -9.52 6.01
C VAL A 242 15.15 -9.02 4.83
N LYS A 243 16.34 -9.60 4.58
CA LYS A 243 17.11 -9.35 3.34
C LYS A 243 16.43 -9.85 2.07
N LEU A 244 15.44 -10.75 2.15
CA LEU A 244 14.59 -11.07 0.99
C LEU A 244 13.74 -9.86 0.57
N LEU A 245 13.32 -9.03 1.53
CA LEU A 245 12.56 -7.81 1.24
C LEU A 245 13.42 -6.76 0.53
N SER A 246 14.74 -6.72 0.75
CA SER A 246 15.62 -5.78 0.03
C SER A 246 15.84 -6.15 -1.46
N LYS A 247 15.52 -7.39 -1.84
CA LYS A 247 15.65 -7.90 -3.22
C LYS A 247 14.37 -7.79 -4.05
N GLY A 248 13.19 -7.92 -3.45
CA GLY A 248 11.92 -7.84 -4.18
C GLY A 248 11.45 -6.41 -4.42
N GLU A 249 11.71 -5.81 -5.58
CA GLU A 249 11.31 -4.42 -5.88
C GLU A 249 9.81 -4.17 -5.73
N GLY A 250 8.96 -5.09 -6.20
CA GLY A 250 7.51 -5.01 -5.99
C GLY A 250 7.11 -5.05 -4.50
N ILE A 251 7.84 -5.84 -3.68
CA ILE A 251 7.62 -5.94 -2.23
C ILE A 251 8.07 -4.65 -1.53
N ARG A 252 9.20 -4.07 -1.94
CA ARG A 252 9.70 -2.76 -1.46
C ARG A 252 8.70 -1.65 -1.76
N THR A 253 8.14 -1.64 -2.97
CA THR A 253 7.11 -0.67 -3.39
C THR A 253 5.83 -0.83 -2.58
N LEU A 254 5.32 -2.06 -2.41
CA LEU A 254 4.12 -2.35 -1.62
C LEU A 254 4.28 -2.00 -0.13
N LEU A 255 5.43 -2.35 0.47
CA LEU A 255 5.73 -2.00 1.85
C LEU A 255 5.87 -0.47 2.02
N TRP A 256 6.45 0.22 1.04
CA TRP A 256 6.59 1.68 1.06
C TRP A 256 5.26 2.41 0.88
N THR A 257 4.37 1.97 -0.02
CA THR A 257 3.03 2.55 -0.14
C THR A 257 2.20 2.33 1.13
N PHE A 258 2.25 1.13 1.72
CA PHE A 258 1.60 0.86 2.99
C PHE A 258 2.12 1.77 4.12
N ILE A 259 3.44 1.86 4.31
CA ILE A 259 4.06 2.78 5.29
C ILE A 259 3.68 4.24 5.00
N LYS A 260 3.55 4.64 3.73
CA LYS A 260 3.12 5.99 3.37
C LYS A 260 1.67 6.28 3.72
N SER A 261 0.76 5.32 3.56
CA SER A 261 -0.63 5.50 4.00
C SER A 261 -0.77 5.55 5.52
N LEU A 262 0.03 4.78 6.27
CA LEU A 262 0.08 4.93 7.74
C LEU A 262 0.57 6.32 8.18
N GLN A 263 1.42 7.00 7.39
CA GLN A 263 1.84 8.37 7.66
C GLN A 263 0.76 9.43 7.38
N ALA A 264 -0.33 9.10 6.68
CA ALA A 264 -1.45 10.00 6.43
C ALA A 264 -2.46 10.05 7.61
N LEU A 265 -2.51 9.01 8.45
CA LEU A 265 -3.56 8.82 9.45
C LEU A 265 -3.13 8.87 10.95
N PRO A 266 -2.12 9.67 11.36
CA PRO A 266 -1.67 9.68 12.77
C PRO A 266 -2.76 10.16 13.74
N TYR A 267 -3.69 11.01 13.28
CA TYR A 267 -4.81 11.49 14.10
C TYR A 267 -5.83 10.39 14.44
N VAL A 268 -6.07 9.43 13.53
CA VAL A 268 -6.97 8.30 13.79
C VAL A 268 -6.32 7.30 14.74
N ALA A 269 -5.02 7.02 14.57
CA ALA A 269 -4.25 6.22 15.50
C ALA A 269 -4.19 6.85 16.92
N LEU A 270 -4.04 8.17 17.00
CA LEU A 270 -4.08 8.92 18.26
C LEU A 270 -5.46 8.85 18.93
N LEU A 271 -6.56 8.92 18.16
CA LEU A 271 -7.92 8.77 18.67
C LEU A 271 -8.16 7.37 19.26
N ILE A 272 -7.68 6.32 18.60
CA ILE A 272 -7.72 4.94 19.13
C ILE A 272 -6.91 4.84 20.42
N ALA A 273 -5.67 5.35 20.43
CA ALA A 273 -4.81 5.35 21.62
C ALA A 273 -5.44 6.12 22.80
N MET A 274 -6.16 7.22 22.53
CA MET A 274 -6.88 7.98 23.54
C MET A 274 -8.05 7.19 24.15
N ILE A 275 -8.84 6.47 23.33
CA ILE A 275 -9.88 5.58 23.86
C ILE A 275 -9.27 4.46 24.71
N PHE A 276 -8.20 3.82 24.24
CA PHE A 276 -7.50 2.78 25.02
C PHE A 276 -6.98 3.32 26.36
N PHE A 277 -6.41 4.53 26.40
CA PHE A 277 -5.98 5.19 27.64
C PHE A 277 -7.16 5.44 28.60
N ILE A 278 -8.25 6.03 28.11
CA ILE A 278 -9.44 6.35 28.92
C ILE A 278 -10.06 5.08 29.50
N TYR A 279 -10.29 4.05 28.68
CA TYR A 279 -10.87 2.80 29.15
C TYR A 279 -9.90 2.05 30.08
N ALA A 280 -8.60 2.03 29.82
CA ALA A 280 -7.63 1.38 30.72
C ALA A 280 -7.67 2.00 32.13
N VAL A 281 -7.70 3.32 32.23
CA VAL A 281 -7.79 4.02 33.54
C VAL A 281 -9.12 3.73 34.24
N ILE A 282 -10.25 3.77 33.52
CA ILE A 282 -11.58 3.43 34.09
C ILE A 282 -11.63 1.96 34.54
N GLY A 283 -11.07 1.04 33.76
CA GLY A 283 -11.00 -0.38 34.05
C GLY A 283 -10.13 -0.69 35.27
N MET A 284 -8.97 -0.03 35.41
CA MET A 284 -8.16 -0.10 36.63
C MET A 284 -8.93 0.35 37.87
N GLN A 285 -9.61 1.50 37.81
CA GLN A 285 -10.36 2.05 38.95
C GLN A 285 -11.59 1.23 39.32
N THR A 286 -12.21 0.52 38.37
CA THR A 286 -13.45 -0.25 38.61
C THR A 286 -13.19 -1.73 38.92
N PHE A 287 -12.19 -2.34 38.27
CA PHE A 287 -11.96 -3.80 38.30
C PHE A 287 -10.57 -4.20 38.81
N GLY A 288 -9.68 -3.25 39.12
CA GLY A 288 -8.32 -3.54 39.61
C GLY A 288 -8.27 -4.31 40.92
N LYS A 289 -9.30 -4.21 41.78
CA LYS A 289 -9.41 -4.98 43.04
C LYS A 289 -9.86 -6.45 42.87
N VAL A 290 -10.18 -6.91 41.65
CA VAL A 290 -10.59 -8.32 41.42
C VAL A 290 -9.37 -9.25 41.51
N ALA A 291 -9.44 -10.28 42.37
CA ALA A 291 -8.34 -11.20 42.61
C ALA A 291 -7.95 -11.99 41.34
N MET A 292 -6.64 -12.04 41.08
CA MET A 292 -6.09 -12.89 40.02
C MET A 292 -6.20 -14.38 40.39
N GLN A 293 -6.97 -15.16 39.62
CA GLN A 293 -7.15 -16.59 39.88
C GLN A 293 -6.80 -17.42 38.63
N ALA A 294 -5.92 -18.42 38.79
CA ALA A 294 -5.36 -19.19 37.67
C ALA A 294 -6.38 -20.04 36.86
N HIS A 295 -7.65 -20.09 37.30
CA HIS A 295 -8.73 -20.83 36.66
C HIS A 295 -9.88 -19.93 36.18
N THR A 296 -9.71 -18.60 36.20
CA THR A 296 -10.69 -17.63 35.70
C THR A 296 -10.06 -16.72 34.63
N GLN A 297 -10.90 -15.96 33.92
CA GLN A 297 -10.42 -15.00 32.91
C GLN A 297 -9.67 -13.80 33.52
N ILE A 298 -9.80 -13.52 34.82
CA ILE A 298 -9.00 -12.50 35.51
C ILE A 298 -7.86 -13.19 36.25
N ASN A 299 -6.66 -13.12 35.67
CA ASN A 299 -5.48 -13.84 36.13
C ASN A 299 -4.20 -13.04 35.87
N ARG A 300 -3.03 -13.60 36.23
CA ARG A 300 -1.72 -12.93 36.12
C ARG A 300 -1.42 -12.35 34.72
N ASN A 301 -1.96 -12.93 33.66
CA ASN A 301 -1.70 -12.53 32.27
C ASN A 301 -2.83 -11.69 31.66
N ASN A 302 -3.96 -11.51 32.37
CA ASN A 302 -5.14 -10.80 31.89
C ASN A 302 -5.88 -10.18 33.10
N ASN A 303 -5.57 -8.93 33.44
CA ASN A 303 -6.13 -8.25 34.61
C ASN A 303 -6.07 -6.71 34.47
N PHE A 304 -6.72 -6.02 35.42
CA PHE A 304 -6.77 -4.56 35.50
C PHE A 304 -5.87 -3.97 36.61
N GLN A 305 -4.91 -4.71 37.17
CA GLN A 305 -4.10 -4.22 38.30
C GLN A 305 -3.05 -3.18 37.89
N THR A 306 -2.58 -3.20 36.64
CA THR A 306 -1.58 -2.25 36.14
C THR A 306 -1.94 -1.75 34.74
N PHE A 307 -1.56 -0.50 34.43
CA PHE A 307 -1.91 0.14 33.16
C PHE A 307 -1.50 -0.66 31.91
N PRO A 308 -0.28 -1.26 31.80
CA PRO A 308 0.07 -2.07 30.64
C PRO A 308 -0.78 -3.34 30.50
N GLN A 309 -1.19 -3.97 31.61
CA GLN A 309 -2.05 -5.15 31.58
C GLN A 309 -3.51 -4.78 31.23
N ALA A 310 -4.02 -3.66 31.74
CA ALA A 310 -5.32 -3.13 31.35
C ALA A 310 -5.38 -2.79 29.84
N VAL A 311 -4.32 -2.19 29.29
CA VAL A 311 -4.19 -1.93 27.84
C VAL A 311 -4.10 -3.24 27.03
N LEU A 312 -3.38 -4.25 27.52
CA LEU A 312 -3.27 -5.55 26.85
C LEU A 312 -4.60 -6.32 26.86
N LEU A 313 -5.33 -6.30 27.98
CA LEU A 313 -6.68 -6.86 28.10
C LEU A 313 -7.66 -6.14 27.17
N LEU A 314 -7.60 -4.81 27.08
CA LEU A 314 -8.42 -4.06 26.12
C LEU A 314 -8.03 -4.35 24.66
N PHE A 315 -6.76 -4.62 24.37
CA PHE A 315 -6.33 -5.10 23.05
C PHE A 315 -6.92 -6.48 22.73
N ARG A 316 -6.89 -7.42 23.70
CA ARG A 316 -7.54 -8.74 23.60
C ARG A 316 -9.04 -8.60 23.28
N CYS A 317 -9.75 -7.72 24.00
CA CYS A 317 -11.16 -7.41 23.71
C CYS A 317 -11.38 -6.73 22.34
N ALA A 318 -10.45 -5.87 21.88
CA ALA A 318 -10.52 -5.22 20.58
C ALA A 318 -10.29 -6.18 19.41
N THR A 319 -9.53 -7.26 19.62
CA THR A 319 -9.43 -8.41 18.70
C THR A 319 -10.59 -9.39 18.81
N GLY A 320 -11.57 -9.14 19.70
CA GLY A 320 -12.73 -9.99 19.96
C GLY A 320 -12.49 -11.11 20.98
N GLU A 321 -11.26 -11.59 21.13
CA GLU A 321 -10.94 -12.84 21.83
C GLU A 321 -11.55 -12.96 23.25
N ALA A 322 -12.64 -13.74 23.36
CA ALA A 322 -13.34 -14.07 24.60
C ALA A 322 -13.78 -12.86 25.47
N TRP A 323 -13.99 -11.68 24.88
CA TRP A 323 -14.32 -10.43 25.60
C TRP A 323 -15.52 -10.57 26.57
N GLN A 324 -16.50 -11.38 26.17
CA GLN A 324 -17.71 -11.70 26.92
C GLN A 324 -17.43 -12.44 28.23
N GLU A 325 -16.43 -13.32 28.26
CA GLU A 325 -16.08 -14.05 29.49
C GLU A 325 -15.25 -13.16 30.43
N ILE A 326 -14.45 -12.23 29.89
CA ILE A 326 -13.74 -11.21 30.67
C ILE A 326 -14.77 -10.26 31.33
N MET A 327 -15.83 -9.88 30.60
CA MET A 327 -16.97 -9.15 31.15
C MET A 327 -17.68 -9.92 32.28
N LEU A 328 -18.02 -11.20 32.07
CA LEU A 328 -18.63 -12.04 33.11
C LEU A 328 -17.73 -12.24 34.34
N ALA A 329 -16.41 -12.29 34.15
CA ALA A 329 -15.44 -12.31 35.25
C ALA A 329 -15.28 -10.95 35.97
N SER A 330 -15.83 -9.86 35.43
CA SER A 330 -15.78 -8.50 36.00
C SER A 330 -17.12 -8.01 36.60
N LEU A 331 -18.21 -8.76 36.40
CA LEU A 331 -19.49 -8.62 37.15
C LEU A 331 -19.28 -8.75 38.67
N PRO A 332 -20.21 -8.32 39.54
CA PRO A 332 -20.04 -8.43 41.00
C PRO A 332 -20.05 -9.87 41.50
N GLY A 333 -19.74 -10.06 42.79
CA GLY A 333 -19.68 -11.39 43.42
C GLY A 333 -18.35 -12.10 43.24
N LYS A 334 -17.27 -11.38 42.89
CA LYS A 334 -15.93 -11.94 42.66
C LYS A 334 -15.07 -11.71 43.88
N ARG A 335 -14.10 -12.61 44.09
CA ARG A 335 -13.17 -12.46 45.20
C ARG A 335 -12.32 -11.20 45.04
N CYS A 336 -12.22 -10.39 46.07
CA CYS A 336 -11.29 -9.29 46.14
C CYS A 336 -9.85 -9.80 46.30
N ASP A 337 -8.89 -9.04 45.77
CA ASP A 337 -7.47 -9.33 45.99
C ASP A 337 -7.12 -9.17 47.49
N PRO A 338 -6.38 -10.10 48.12
CA PRO A 338 -6.01 -10.00 49.54
C PRO A 338 -5.24 -8.73 49.95
N GLU A 339 -4.63 -8.01 49.00
CA GLU A 339 -3.97 -6.72 49.26
C GLU A 339 -4.93 -5.51 49.16
N SER A 340 -6.21 -5.73 48.83
CA SER A 340 -7.23 -4.68 48.78
C SER A 340 -7.88 -4.42 50.13
N ASP A 341 -8.23 -3.16 50.40
CA ASP A 341 -9.13 -2.82 51.52
C ASP A 341 -10.54 -3.37 51.23
N TYR A 342 -10.99 -4.31 52.09
CA TYR A 342 -12.36 -4.85 52.20
C TYR A 342 -12.61 -5.24 53.67
N GLU A 343 -13.87 -5.22 54.15
CA GLU A 343 -14.16 -5.57 55.56
C GLU A 343 -14.19 -7.10 55.82
N PRO A 344 -13.88 -7.59 57.03
CA PRO A 344 -13.89 -9.02 57.34
C PRO A 344 -15.25 -9.68 57.11
N GLY A 345 -15.33 -10.47 56.03
CA GLY A 345 -16.57 -11.10 55.54
C GLY A 345 -16.96 -10.68 54.13
N GLU A 346 -16.48 -9.53 53.65
CA GLU A 346 -16.76 -8.98 52.31
C GLU A 346 -15.82 -9.49 51.21
N GLU A 347 -15.19 -10.66 51.40
CA GLU A 347 -14.21 -11.23 50.46
C GLU A 347 -14.72 -11.36 49.02
N PHE A 348 -16.03 -11.43 48.79
CA PHE A 348 -16.66 -11.59 47.47
C PHE A 348 -17.40 -10.32 46.98
N SER A 349 -17.10 -9.15 47.56
CA SER A 349 -17.72 -7.87 47.19
C SER A 349 -17.26 -7.29 45.84
N CYS A 350 -16.15 -7.77 45.28
CA CYS A 350 -15.51 -7.15 44.12
C CYS A 350 -16.19 -7.47 42.77
N GLY A 351 -15.94 -6.60 41.79
CA GLY A 351 -16.61 -6.57 40.48
C GLY A 351 -17.80 -5.60 40.46
N SER A 352 -18.34 -5.30 39.28
CA SER A 352 -19.44 -4.32 39.15
C SER A 352 -20.33 -4.58 37.94
N ASN A 353 -21.64 -4.32 38.07
CA ASN A 353 -22.60 -4.38 36.97
C ASN A 353 -22.27 -3.37 35.85
N PHE A 354 -21.45 -2.36 36.14
CA PHE A 354 -20.89 -1.44 35.13
C PHE A 354 -20.06 -2.17 34.07
N ALA A 355 -19.53 -3.37 34.34
CA ALA A 355 -18.82 -4.19 33.36
C ALA A 355 -19.62 -4.40 32.07
N ILE A 356 -20.95 -4.59 32.16
CA ILE A 356 -21.83 -4.76 30.99
C ILE A 356 -21.73 -3.55 30.07
N VAL A 357 -21.91 -2.35 30.63
CA VAL A 357 -21.89 -1.10 29.85
C VAL A 357 -20.48 -0.83 29.35
N TYR A 358 -19.45 -1.02 30.19
CA TYR A 358 -18.05 -0.79 29.88
C TYR A 358 -17.55 -1.64 28.71
N PHE A 359 -17.78 -2.96 28.72
CA PHE A 359 -17.26 -3.83 27.66
C PHE A 359 -18.05 -3.68 26.34
N ILE A 360 -19.38 -3.53 26.40
CA ILE A 360 -20.20 -3.34 25.19
C ILE A 360 -19.90 -1.98 24.53
N SER A 361 -19.77 -0.90 25.32
CA SER A 361 -19.44 0.42 24.77
C SER A 361 -18.01 0.49 24.24
N PHE A 362 -17.04 -0.13 24.92
CA PHE A 362 -15.68 -0.29 24.40
C PHE A 362 -15.67 -1.02 23.06
N PHE A 363 -16.31 -2.19 22.97
CA PHE A 363 -16.34 -3.00 21.75
C PHE A 363 -16.97 -2.24 20.58
N MET A 364 -18.13 -1.62 20.79
CA MET A 364 -18.82 -0.84 19.75
C MET A 364 -18.02 0.37 19.26
N LEU A 365 -17.40 1.13 20.18
CA LEU A 365 -16.55 2.27 19.81
C LEU A 365 -15.26 1.82 19.11
N CYS A 366 -14.65 0.73 19.57
CA CYS A 366 -13.43 0.20 18.98
C CYS A 366 -13.67 -0.33 17.56
N ALA A 367 -14.73 -1.13 17.37
CA ALA A 367 -15.14 -1.61 16.04
C ALA A 367 -15.43 -0.46 15.08
N PHE A 368 -16.16 0.58 15.53
CA PHE A 368 -16.42 1.79 14.74
C PHE A 368 -15.12 2.51 14.34
N LEU A 369 -14.18 2.73 15.28
CA LEU A 369 -12.90 3.38 14.95
C LEU A 369 -12.01 2.53 14.03
N ILE A 370 -11.99 1.20 14.20
CA ILE A 370 -11.21 0.30 13.34
C ILE A 370 -11.79 0.29 11.92
N ILE A 371 -13.11 0.27 11.76
CA ILE A 371 -13.78 0.44 10.46
C ILE A 371 -13.40 1.79 9.84
N ASN A 372 -13.53 2.90 10.58
CA ASN A 372 -13.19 4.23 10.08
C ASN A 372 -11.71 4.34 9.65
N LEU A 373 -10.79 3.73 10.41
CA LEU A 373 -9.37 3.63 10.05
C LEU A 373 -9.18 2.83 8.76
N PHE A 374 -9.81 1.66 8.64
CA PHE A 374 -9.68 0.80 7.47
C PHE A 374 -10.23 1.45 6.20
N VAL A 375 -11.38 2.15 6.30
CA VAL A 375 -11.94 2.94 5.18
C VAL A 375 -11.00 4.09 4.82
N ALA A 376 -10.46 4.83 5.79
CA ALA A 376 -9.49 5.89 5.51
C ALA A 376 -8.21 5.36 4.82
N VAL A 377 -7.66 4.23 5.27
CA VAL A 377 -6.52 3.56 4.61
C VAL A 377 -6.88 3.13 3.17
N ILE A 378 -8.08 2.59 2.93
CA ILE A 378 -8.53 2.24 1.59
C ILE A 378 -8.65 3.47 0.71
N MET A 379 -9.23 4.57 1.21
CA MET A 379 -9.39 5.82 0.46
C MET A 379 -8.04 6.42 0.06
N ASP A 380 -7.10 6.54 0.99
CA ASP A 380 -5.74 7.06 0.73
C ASP A 380 -4.94 6.19 -0.27
N ASN A 381 -5.27 4.89 -0.37
CA ASN A 381 -4.64 3.96 -1.32
C ASN A 381 -5.49 3.68 -2.58
N PHE A 382 -6.70 4.25 -2.71
CA PHE A 382 -7.67 3.82 -3.73
C PHE A 382 -7.10 3.94 -5.15
N ASP A 383 -6.44 5.07 -5.43
CA ASP A 383 -5.76 5.35 -6.71
C ASP A 383 -4.67 4.34 -7.08
N TYR A 384 -4.07 3.66 -6.10
CA TYR A 384 -3.09 2.59 -6.33
C TYR A 384 -3.78 1.25 -6.57
N LEU A 385 -4.88 0.99 -5.85
CA LEU A 385 -5.64 -0.26 -5.89
C LEU A 385 -6.46 -0.41 -7.19
N THR A 386 -7.07 0.67 -7.68
CA THR A 386 -7.94 0.64 -8.88
C THR A 386 -7.24 1.10 -10.16
N ARG A 387 -5.91 1.02 -10.22
CA ARG A 387 -5.12 1.58 -11.33
C ARG A 387 -4.96 0.61 -12.49
N ASP A 388 -5.30 1.06 -13.70
CA ASP A 388 -4.98 0.33 -14.92
C ASP A 388 -3.46 0.33 -15.18
N TRP A 389 -2.81 -0.81 -14.92
CA TRP A 389 -1.36 -0.99 -15.11
C TRP A 389 -0.92 -0.96 -16.58
N SER A 390 -1.88 -1.02 -17.52
CA SER A 390 -1.69 -0.79 -18.96
C SER A 390 -1.52 0.68 -19.35
N ILE A 391 -1.82 1.62 -18.45
CA ILE A 391 -1.69 3.07 -18.67
C ILE A 391 -0.36 3.57 -18.06
N LEU A 392 0.17 4.67 -18.60
CA LEU A 392 1.36 5.34 -18.07
C LEU A 392 1.20 5.66 -16.57
N GLY A 393 2.28 5.49 -15.81
CA GLY A 393 2.30 5.81 -14.39
C GLY A 393 3.66 5.52 -13.74
N PRO A 394 3.80 5.70 -12.42
CA PRO A 394 5.09 5.86 -11.76
C PRO A 394 6.15 4.80 -12.08
N HIS A 395 5.82 3.51 -12.23
CA HIS A 395 6.82 2.49 -12.59
C HIS A 395 7.52 2.76 -13.94
N HIS A 396 6.80 3.23 -14.97
CA HIS A 396 7.38 3.66 -16.24
C HIS A 396 8.28 4.91 -16.08
N LEU A 397 7.91 5.80 -15.16
CA LEU A 397 8.61 7.07 -14.90
C LEU A 397 9.83 6.89 -13.96
N ASP A 398 9.80 5.86 -13.12
CA ASP A 398 10.93 5.37 -12.32
C ASP A 398 11.95 4.64 -13.20
N GLU A 399 11.49 3.80 -14.14
CA GLU A 399 12.35 3.18 -15.15
C GLU A 399 13.00 4.24 -16.07
N PHE A 400 12.28 5.28 -16.47
CA PHE A 400 12.88 6.43 -17.18
C PHE A 400 14.00 7.10 -16.37
N LYS A 401 13.83 7.30 -15.05
CA LYS A 401 14.90 7.83 -14.18
C LYS A 401 16.09 6.88 -14.08
N ARG A 402 15.84 5.56 -14.04
CA ARG A 402 16.88 4.52 -14.04
C ARG A 402 17.72 4.62 -15.31
N ILE A 403 17.08 4.57 -16.49
CA ILE A 403 17.72 4.69 -17.80
C ILE A 403 18.46 6.03 -17.93
N TRP A 404 17.86 7.16 -17.53
CA TRP A 404 18.54 8.46 -17.58
C TRP A 404 19.83 8.49 -16.75
N SER A 405 19.86 7.81 -15.60
CA SER A 405 21.06 7.75 -14.73
C SER A 405 22.24 6.97 -15.31
N GLU A 406 22.00 6.12 -16.31
CA GLU A 406 23.05 5.44 -17.08
C GLU A 406 23.77 6.43 -18.02
N TYR A 407 23.05 7.44 -18.54
CA TYR A 407 23.58 8.46 -19.45
C TYR A 407 24.04 9.76 -18.75
N ASP A 408 23.45 10.13 -17.61
CA ASP A 408 23.83 11.28 -16.77
C ASP A 408 24.16 10.86 -15.32
N PRO A 409 25.28 10.16 -15.06
CA PRO A 409 25.59 9.61 -13.74
C PRO A 409 25.82 10.68 -12.67
N GLU A 410 26.35 11.85 -13.04
CA GLU A 410 26.62 12.93 -12.10
C GLU A 410 25.36 13.77 -11.76
N ALA A 411 24.22 13.48 -12.41
CA ALA A 411 22.93 14.19 -12.29
C ALA A 411 23.06 15.69 -12.62
N LYS A 412 23.57 15.97 -13.81
CA LYS A 412 23.78 17.31 -14.41
C LYS A 412 22.52 17.87 -15.08
N TYR A 413 21.43 17.11 -15.13
CA TYR A 413 20.14 17.51 -15.71
C TYR A 413 20.22 17.81 -17.22
N ARG A 414 21.21 17.30 -17.94
CA ARG A 414 21.52 17.70 -19.33
C ARG A 414 22.04 16.53 -20.16
N LEU A 415 21.34 16.20 -21.24
CA LEU A 415 21.79 15.27 -22.29
C LEU A 415 21.80 15.96 -23.66
N VAL A 416 22.71 15.52 -24.54
CA VAL A 416 22.74 15.93 -25.95
C VAL A 416 21.70 15.09 -26.70
N ALA A 417 20.62 15.71 -27.16
CA ALA A 417 19.55 15.04 -27.89
C ALA A 417 19.01 15.90 -29.04
N MET A 418 18.84 15.31 -30.22
CA MET A 418 18.60 16.02 -31.49
C MET A 418 17.23 16.70 -31.65
N ASN A 419 16.23 16.43 -30.80
CA ASN A 419 14.82 16.71 -31.10
C ASN A 419 14.05 17.35 -29.92
N MET A 420 14.59 18.41 -29.31
CA MET A 420 13.89 19.22 -28.30
C MET A 420 14.31 20.69 -28.36
N PRO A 421 13.59 21.63 -27.69
CA PRO A 421 14.05 23.01 -27.59
C PRO A 421 15.44 23.05 -26.96
N LEU A 422 16.41 23.52 -27.75
CA LEU A 422 17.80 23.59 -27.36
C LEU A 422 17.98 24.77 -26.41
N ASN A 423 18.58 24.53 -25.24
CA ASN A 423 19.28 25.62 -24.56
C ASN A 423 20.42 26.12 -25.47
N ALA A 424 20.89 27.36 -25.28
CA ALA A 424 22.01 27.92 -26.06
C ALA A 424 23.28 27.04 -26.09
N ASP A 425 23.45 26.16 -25.08
CA ASP A 425 24.53 25.17 -24.97
C ASP A 425 24.33 23.90 -25.82
N GLY A 426 23.24 23.78 -26.60
CA GLY A 426 22.89 22.58 -27.37
C GLY A 426 22.37 21.39 -26.54
N MET A 427 21.98 21.63 -25.29
CA MET A 427 21.60 20.61 -24.29
C MET A 427 20.10 20.61 -23.98
N VAL A 428 19.55 19.41 -23.73
CA VAL A 428 18.14 19.17 -23.37
C VAL A 428 18.03 18.74 -21.91
N THR A 429 17.01 19.20 -21.19
CA THR A 429 16.88 18.94 -19.74
C THR A 429 16.01 17.73 -19.38
N PHE A 430 16.31 17.15 -18.22
CA PHE A 430 15.58 15.99 -17.67
C PHE A 430 14.07 16.25 -17.52
N ASN A 431 13.67 17.38 -16.91
CA ASN A 431 12.27 17.69 -16.65
C ASN A 431 11.49 18.00 -17.93
N ALA A 432 12.08 18.75 -18.87
CA ALA A 432 11.48 18.99 -20.17
C ALA A 432 11.23 17.68 -20.92
N THR A 433 12.25 16.80 -20.99
CA THR A 433 12.15 15.49 -21.65
C THR A 433 11.04 14.63 -21.06
N LEU A 434 11.03 14.47 -19.73
CA LEU A 434 10.05 13.65 -19.03
C LEU A 434 8.63 14.20 -19.20
N PHE A 435 8.44 15.52 -19.09
CA PHE A 435 7.13 16.14 -19.26
C PHE A 435 6.58 16.01 -20.68
N ALA A 436 7.40 16.18 -21.73
CA ALA A 436 6.91 16.02 -23.11
C ALA A 436 6.53 14.57 -23.42
N LEU A 437 7.25 13.58 -22.89
CA LEU A 437 6.88 12.17 -23.01
C LEU A 437 5.54 11.89 -22.32
N VAL A 438 5.34 12.39 -21.09
CA VAL A 438 4.06 12.32 -20.36
C VAL A 438 2.93 13.02 -21.14
N ARG A 439 3.15 14.24 -21.62
CA ARG A 439 2.18 15.04 -22.39
C ARG A 439 1.74 14.32 -23.66
N THR A 440 2.68 13.73 -24.40
CA THR A 440 2.42 12.99 -25.64
C THR A 440 1.65 11.70 -25.37
N ALA A 441 2.08 10.91 -24.39
CA ALA A 441 1.46 9.63 -24.05
C ALA A 441 0.03 9.79 -23.48
N LEU A 442 -0.24 10.89 -22.77
CA LEU A 442 -1.55 11.19 -22.18
C LEU A 442 -2.38 12.21 -22.98
N LYS A 443 -1.94 12.58 -24.20
CA LYS A 443 -2.58 13.57 -25.09
C LYS A 443 -2.98 14.89 -24.41
N ILE A 444 -2.17 15.39 -23.48
CA ILE A 444 -2.52 16.58 -22.69
C ILE A 444 -2.33 17.83 -23.56
N LYS A 445 -3.42 18.32 -24.14
CA LYS A 445 -3.45 19.50 -25.03
C LYS A 445 -2.41 19.35 -26.16
N THR A 446 -2.69 18.43 -27.08
CA THR A 446 -1.82 18.08 -28.22
C THR A 446 -2.57 17.90 -29.56
N GLU A 447 -3.81 18.38 -29.66
CA GLU A 447 -4.67 18.13 -30.84
C GLU A 447 -5.16 19.42 -31.53
N GLY A 448 -4.73 20.59 -31.04
CA GLY A 448 -5.12 21.91 -31.55
C GLY A 448 -3.95 22.74 -32.06
N ASN A 449 -4.06 24.07 -31.90
CA ASN A 449 -2.94 24.98 -32.16
C ASN A 449 -1.94 24.88 -31.00
N PRO A 450 -0.68 24.46 -31.22
CA PRO A 450 0.29 24.22 -30.14
C PRO A 450 0.55 25.47 -29.28
N ASP A 451 0.53 26.67 -29.88
CA ASP A 451 0.83 27.92 -29.16
C ASP A 451 -0.32 28.30 -28.20
N GLN A 452 -1.58 28.08 -28.61
CA GLN A 452 -2.75 28.24 -27.74
C GLN A 452 -2.81 27.14 -26.67
N GLU A 453 -2.61 25.88 -27.07
CA GLU A 453 -2.59 24.73 -26.15
C GLU A 453 -1.48 24.85 -25.10
N ASN A 454 -0.35 25.47 -25.43
CA ASN A 454 0.73 25.78 -24.50
C ASN A 454 0.32 26.82 -23.44
N GLU A 455 -0.28 27.94 -23.80
CA GLU A 455 -0.65 28.96 -22.80
C GLU A 455 -1.90 28.55 -21.98
N GLU A 456 -2.84 27.80 -22.56
CA GLU A 456 -3.91 27.14 -21.80
C GLU A 456 -3.32 26.16 -20.76
N LEU A 457 -2.37 25.31 -21.16
CA LEU A 457 -1.73 24.36 -20.25
C LEU A 457 -0.84 25.07 -19.20
N ARG A 458 -0.14 26.16 -19.56
CA ARG A 458 0.54 27.04 -18.59
C ARG A 458 -0.46 27.66 -17.61
N GLY A 459 -1.64 28.06 -18.07
CA GLY A 459 -2.76 28.54 -17.24
C GLY A 459 -3.21 27.51 -16.20
N ILE A 460 -3.52 26.29 -16.65
CA ILE A 460 -3.95 25.19 -15.76
C ILE A 460 -2.83 24.82 -14.77
N ILE A 461 -1.57 24.75 -15.23
CA ILE A 461 -0.43 24.43 -14.36
C ILE A 461 -0.20 25.53 -13.31
N LYS A 462 -0.30 26.82 -13.66
CA LYS A 462 -0.27 27.95 -12.71
C LYS A 462 -1.42 27.87 -11.69
N LYS A 463 -2.61 27.46 -12.13
CA LYS A 463 -3.85 27.32 -11.32
C LYS A 463 -3.74 26.20 -10.28
N ILE A 464 -3.20 25.04 -10.65
CA ILE A 464 -3.00 23.87 -9.78
C ILE A 464 -1.75 24.04 -8.90
N TRP A 465 -0.57 24.20 -9.50
CA TRP A 465 0.72 24.24 -8.79
C TRP A 465 1.18 25.67 -8.49
N LYS A 466 0.38 26.40 -7.71
CA LYS A 466 0.55 27.83 -7.33
C LYS A 466 1.91 28.26 -6.75
N ARG A 467 2.81 27.32 -6.44
CA ARG A 467 4.18 27.57 -5.92
C ARG A 467 5.29 27.12 -6.88
N MET A 468 4.96 26.84 -8.15
CA MET A 468 5.94 26.49 -9.17
C MET A 468 6.95 27.64 -9.40
N LYS A 469 8.22 27.30 -9.60
CA LYS A 469 9.25 28.26 -10.00
C LYS A 469 9.01 28.68 -11.45
N PRO A 470 8.91 29.98 -11.81
CA PRO A 470 8.67 30.41 -13.19
C PRO A 470 9.63 29.75 -14.19
N LYS A 471 10.94 29.80 -13.91
CA LYS A 471 11.98 29.16 -14.74
C LYS A 471 11.73 27.68 -15.04
N LEU A 472 11.11 26.90 -14.14
CA LEU A 472 10.77 25.50 -14.39
C LEU A 472 9.53 25.38 -15.28
N LEU A 473 8.56 26.29 -15.16
CA LEU A 473 7.43 26.35 -16.09
C LEU A 473 7.90 26.72 -17.49
N ASP A 474 8.81 27.69 -17.62
CA ASP A 474 9.36 28.15 -18.89
C ASP A 474 10.31 27.11 -19.52
N GLU A 475 11.05 26.34 -18.71
CA GLU A 475 11.84 25.18 -19.15
C GLU A 475 10.98 24.02 -19.69
N VAL A 476 9.79 23.81 -19.11
CA VAL A 476 8.92 22.66 -19.39
C VAL A 476 7.85 22.99 -20.44
N ILE A 477 7.38 24.23 -20.51
CA ILE A 477 6.52 24.79 -21.57
C ILE A 477 7.00 26.21 -21.87
N PRO A 478 7.82 26.44 -22.91
CA PRO A 478 8.32 27.78 -23.24
C PRO A 478 7.21 28.81 -23.44
N PRO A 479 7.43 30.09 -23.06
CA PRO A 479 6.55 31.19 -23.45
C PRO A 479 6.63 31.45 -24.97
N HIS A 480 5.61 32.11 -25.51
CA HIS A 480 5.61 32.57 -26.90
C HIS A 480 6.41 33.88 -27.03
N GLU A 481 7.73 33.77 -27.12
CA GLU A 481 8.61 34.90 -27.49
C GLU A 481 8.66 35.08 -29.03
N GLU A 482 8.79 36.33 -29.48
CA GLU A 482 8.85 36.67 -30.90
C GLU A 482 10.25 36.37 -31.46
N GLU A 483 10.30 35.49 -32.46
CA GLU A 483 11.44 35.21 -33.35
C GLU A 483 12.82 34.89 -32.70
N GLU A 484 12.93 33.70 -32.09
CA GLU A 484 14.05 32.81 -32.45
C GLU A 484 13.56 31.56 -33.19
N VAL A 485 14.22 31.26 -34.32
CA VAL A 485 13.87 30.11 -35.17
C VAL A 485 14.39 28.83 -34.55
N THR A 486 13.61 28.29 -33.61
CA THR A 486 13.85 26.94 -33.08
C THR A 486 13.83 25.92 -34.22
N VAL A 487 14.89 25.10 -34.29
CA VAL A 487 15.20 24.18 -35.41
C VAL A 487 14.01 23.26 -35.78
N GLY A 488 13.14 22.97 -34.81
CA GLY A 488 11.92 22.20 -34.99
C GLY A 488 10.97 22.73 -36.07
N LYS A 489 10.83 24.05 -36.33
CA LYS A 489 9.85 24.53 -37.33
C LYS A 489 10.21 24.12 -38.77
N PHE A 490 11.50 24.10 -39.12
CA PHE A 490 11.96 23.52 -40.39
C PHE A 490 11.98 21.98 -40.34
N TYR A 491 12.52 21.39 -39.27
CA TYR A 491 12.76 19.94 -39.22
C TYR A 491 11.48 19.11 -39.06
N ALA A 492 10.47 19.60 -38.32
CA ALA A 492 9.16 18.96 -38.23
C ALA A 492 8.43 19.02 -39.58
N THR A 493 8.50 20.14 -40.31
CA THR A 493 7.91 20.25 -41.65
C THR A 493 8.54 19.23 -42.61
N PHE A 494 9.87 19.06 -42.55
CA PHE A 494 10.59 18.06 -43.36
C PHE A 494 10.29 16.62 -42.94
N LEU A 495 10.33 16.31 -41.64
CA LEU A 495 10.03 14.97 -41.10
C LEU A 495 8.57 14.56 -41.29
N ILE A 496 7.61 15.49 -41.15
CA ILE A 496 6.20 15.22 -41.43
C ILE A 496 6.03 14.94 -42.93
N GLN A 497 6.64 15.73 -43.82
CA GLN A 497 6.60 15.44 -45.26
C GLN A 497 7.23 14.09 -45.61
N ASP A 498 8.40 13.75 -45.07
CA ASP A 498 9.08 12.48 -45.34
C ASP A 498 8.33 11.29 -44.73
N TYR A 499 7.82 11.41 -43.50
CA TYR A 499 6.97 10.39 -42.88
C TYR A 499 5.68 10.19 -43.68
N PHE A 500 4.97 11.25 -44.10
CA PHE A 500 3.78 11.13 -44.95
C PHE A 500 4.13 10.52 -46.32
N ARG A 501 5.28 10.87 -46.92
CA ARG A 501 5.75 10.32 -48.19
C ARG A 501 6.10 8.82 -48.08
N LYS A 502 6.71 8.40 -46.97
CA LYS A 502 7.04 7.00 -46.63
C LYS A 502 5.83 6.20 -46.13
N PHE A 503 4.83 6.84 -45.53
CA PHE A 503 3.58 6.21 -45.09
C PHE A 503 2.62 6.01 -46.28
N ARG A 504 2.47 7.04 -47.12
CA ARG A 504 1.67 6.97 -48.35
C ARG A 504 2.23 5.94 -49.34
N LYS A 505 3.55 5.91 -49.57
CA LYS A 505 4.19 4.83 -50.36
C LYS A 505 3.99 3.43 -49.78
N ARG A 506 3.91 3.26 -48.45
CA ARG A 506 3.58 1.97 -47.82
C ARG A 506 2.10 1.61 -47.99
N LYS A 507 1.20 2.58 -47.86
CA LYS A 507 -0.25 2.38 -48.04
C LYS A 507 -0.65 2.12 -49.50
N GLU A 508 0.03 2.73 -50.47
CA GLU A 508 -0.20 2.53 -51.91
C GLU A 508 0.45 1.24 -52.45
N LYS A 509 1.26 0.53 -51.66
CA LYS A 509 1.85 -0.78 -51.99
C LYS A 509 1.35 -1.99 -51.19
N GLY A 510 0.52 -1.77 -50.17
CA GLY A 510 -0.42 -2.81 -49.70
C GLY A 510 0.13 -3.98 -48.89
N ASP A 511 1.35 -3.90 -48.34
CA ASP A 511 1.95 -4.99 -47.55
C ASP A 511 2.61 -4.52 -46.24
N LEU A 512 2.64 -5.42 -45.27
CA LEU A 512 3.57 -5.42 -44.14
C LEU A 512 4.11 -6.83 -43.90
N ALA A 513 4.95 -7.26 -44.84
CA ALA A 513 6.03 -8.22 -44.59
C ALA A 513 7.38 -7.46 -44.55
N GLU A 514 8.42 -8.10 -44.03
CA GLU A 514 9.58 -7.39 -43.45
C GLU A 514 10.75 -7.11 -44.42
N SER A 515 11.55 -6.11 -44.03
CA SER A 515 12.96 -5.88 -44.41
C SER A 515 13.29 -5.24 -45.77
N GLU A 516 14.58 -4.94 -45.89
CA GLU A 516 15.26 -3.87 -46.64
C GLU A 516 15.26 -3.96 -48.19
N ALA A 517 15.77 -2.90 -48.84
CA ALA A 517 15.84 -2.74 -50.30
C ALA A 517 17.18 -3.31 -50.88
N PRO A 518 17.31 -3.56 -52.22
CA PRO A 518 17.41 -2.47 -53.19
C PRO A 518 16.89 -2.70 -54.64
N ASN A 519 16.38 -1.60 -55.23
CA ASN A 519 16.45 -1.20 -56.66
C ASN A 519 15.75 -2.00 -57.79
N PRO A 520 15.51 -1.36 -58.97
CA PRO A 520 14.61 -1.86 -60.01
C PRO A 520 15.33 -2.53 -61.19
N SER A 521 14.56 -3.23 -62.04
CA SER A 521 15.01 -3.78 -63.31
C SER A 521 14.22 -3.23 -64.51
N ALA A 522 14.91 -3.10 -65.65
CA ALA A 522 14.41 -2.85 -67.02
C ALA A 522 13.58 -1.58 -67.29
N ILE A 523 14.20 -0.64 -68.02
CA ILE A 523 14.03 -0.53 -69.49
C ILE A 523 15.37 -0.01 -70.07
N GLN A 524 15.85 -0.60 -71.18
CA GLN A 524 16.92 -0.15 -72.11
C GLN A 524 18.21 0.46 -71.49
N GLY A 525 19.42 -0.07 -71.68
CA GLY A 525 19.97 -0.83 -72.79
C GLY A 525 21.23 -0.10 -73.31
N GLY A 526 22.42 -0.70 -73.15
CA GLY A 526 23.70 -0.09 -73.52
C GLY A 526 24.87 -0.53 -72.62
N ASP A 527 25.61 -1.53 -73.10
CA ASP A 527 27.05 -1.80 -72.99
C ASP A 527 27.86 -1.66 -71.67
N ASP A 528 28.54 -2.78 -71.37
CA ASP A 528 29.98 -2.93 -71.03
C ASP A 528 30.50 -3.15 -69.58
N VAL A 529 31.49 -4.06 -69.50
CA VAL A 529 32.51 -4.37 -68.45
C VAL A 529 32.07 -4.78 -67.01
N GLY A 530 32.61 -5.92 -66.52
CA GLY A 530 32.56 -6.40 -65.11
C GLY A 530 33.84 -6.06 -64.31
N PRO A 531 34.43 -6.94 -63.45
CA PRO A 531 34.01 -8.27 -62.95
C PRO A 531 34.15 -8.45 -61.41
N GLU A 532 33.78 -9.60 -60.84
CA GLU A 532 34.46 -10.14 -59.61
C GLU A 532 34.35 -11.67 -59.45
N ARG A 533 34.97 -12.25 -58.40
CA ARG A 533 35.29 -13.70 -58.26
C ARG A 533 34.88 -14.32 -56.91
N ASP A 534 34.74 -15.65 -56.89
CA ASP A 534 35.06 -16.64 -55.82
C ASP A 534 34.76 -16.32 -54.32
N ARG A 535 34.27 -17.23 -53.44
CA ARG A 535 33.97 -18.69 -53.54
C ARG A 535 33.34 -19.20 -52.22
N ARG A 536 32.55 -20.30 -52.32
CA ARG A 536 32.43 -21.42 -51.32
C ARG A 536 31.82 -21.09 -49.94
N ASP A 537 31.21 -22.01 -49.21
CA ASP A 537 30.69 -23.39 -49.39
C ASP A 537 29.62 -23.51 -48.27
N SER A 538 28.54 -24.30 -48.24
CA SER A 538 27.93 -25.41 -49.00
C SER A 538 26.74 -25.90 -48.12
N VAL A 539 25.69 -26.55 -48.64
CA VAL A 539 24.54 -27.02 -47.84
C VAL A 539 24.05 -28.41 -48.31
N LEU A 540 23.59 -29.24 -47.37
CA LEU A 540 22.88 -30.52 -47.59
C LEU A 540 21.78 -30.62 -46.49
N ALA A 541 20.49 -30.46 -46.75
CA ALA A 541 19.52 -31.29 -47.50
C ALA A 541 18.96 -32.50 -46.69
N THR A 542 17.63 -32.59 -46.62
CA THR A 542 16.79 -33.65 -46.01
C THR A 542 16.58 -34.84 -46.97
N PRO A 543 16.12 -36.05 -46.53
CA PRO A 543 14.66 -36.36 -46.59
C PRO A 543 14.08 -37.53 -45.70
N THR A 544 12.73 -37.58 -45.59
CA THR A 544 11.82 -38.77 -45.48
C THR A 544 11.83 -39.77 -44.30
N GLY A 545 10.64 -40.35 -43.99
CA GLY A 545 10.39 -41.54 -43.14
C GLY A 545 9.68 -42.68 -43.93
N PRO A 546 9.21 -43.82 -43.31
CA PRO A 546 7.74 -44.06 -43.20
C PRO A 546 7.19 -45.11 -42.15
N SER A 547 5.83 -45.13 -42.03
CA SER A 547 4.86 -46.27 -41.92
C SER A 547 4.71 -47.27 -40.72
N GLY A 548 3.61 -47.11 -39.95
CA GLY A 548 2.45 -48.06 -39.73
C GLY A 548 2.61 -49.43 -39.00
N PRO A 549 1.52 -50.17 -38.66
CA PRO A 549 0.04 -49.94 -38.79
C PRO A 549 -0.63 -49.58 -37.41
N GLY A 550 -1.89 -49.89 -36.98
CA GLY A 550 -3.02 -50.72 -37.46
C GLY A 550 -4.33 -50.60 -36.59
N GLY A 551 -5.25 -51.60 -36.60
CA GLY A 551 -6.56 -51.66 -35.88
C GLY A 551 -7.19 -53.09 -35.92
N PRO A 552 -8.53 -53.35 -35.76
CA PRO A 552 -9.70 -52.44 -35.61
C PRO A 552 -10.87 -52.89 -34.66
N ALA A 553 -11.95 -52.06 -34.59
CA ALA A 553 -13.37 -52.34 -34.17
C ALA A 553 -13.68 -52.82 -32.72
N GLY A 554 -14.82 -52.51 -32.07
CA GLY A 554 -16.05 -51.73 -32.38
C GLY A 554 -17.20 -52.12 -31.40
N ASP A 555 -18.39 -51.51 -31.31
CA ASP A 555 -18.94 -50.22 -31.78
C ASP A 555 -20.30 -49.90 -31.07
N GLY A 556 -20.80 -48.65 -31.12
CA GLY A 556 -22.16 -48.19 -30.75
C GLY A 556 -22.49 -47.90 -29.26
N GLY A 557 -23.14 -46.79 -28.87
CA GLY A 557 -23.45 -45.53 -29.59
C GLY A 557 -24.55 -44.65 -28.92
N VAL A 558 -24.47 -43.30 -29.13
CA VAL A 558 -25.59 -42.30 -29.13
C VAL A 558 -26.27 -41.99 -27.76
N SER A 559 -26.57 -40.75 -27.31
CA SER A 559 -26.54 -39.38 -27.90
C SER A 559 -26.33 -38.25 -26.85
N ASN A 560 -25.95 -37.06 -27.34
CA ASN A 560 -26.22 -35.66 -26.90
C ASN A 560 -26.68 -35.32 -25.45
N GLY A 561 -26.26 -34.21 -24.82
CA GLY A 561 -25.33 -33.15 -25.24
C GLY A 561 -25.42 -31.92 -24.29
N GLY A 562 -24.29 -31.27 -23.99
CA GLY A 562 -24.21 -30.19 -22.97
C GLY A 562 -24.16 -28.76 -23.54
N PRO A 563 -24.83 -27.76 -22.92
CA PRO A 563 -24.84 -26.39 -23.41
C PRO A 563 -23.67 -25.54 -22.88
N VAL A 564 -22.93 -24.91 -23.80
CA VAL A 564 -22.06 -23.76 -23.52
C VAL A 564 -22.38 -22.68 -24.55
N HIS A 565 -22.86 -21.50 -24.12
CA HIS A 565 -22.59 -20.21 -24.81
C HIS A 565 -23.21 -18.99 -24.12
N ARG A 566 -22.54 -17.84 -24.33
CA ARG A 566 -23.08 -16.45 -24.36
C ARG A 566 -23.75 -15.89 -23.10
N VAL A 567 -23.00 -15.01 -22.42
CA VAL A 567 -23.59 -13.79 -21.84
C VAL A 567 -24.09 -12.90 -23.00
N GLY A 568 -25.28 -12.30 -22.83
CA GLY A 568 -25.95 -11.52 -23.87
C GLY A 568 -25.48 -10.05 -23.96
N SER A 569 -25.56 -9.51 -25.17
CA SER A 569 -25.62 -8.07 -25.47
C SER A 569 -27.03 -7.72 -25.98
N VAL A 570 -27.31 -6.47 -26.37
CA VAL A 570 -28.62 -5.90 -26.75
C VAL A 570 -29.48 -5.62 -25.49
N THR A 571 -30.11 -4.46 -25.27
CA THR A 571 -30.87 -3.58 -26.20
C THR A 571 -30.35 -2.15 -26.39
N LYS A 572 -30.76 -1.52 -27.50
CA LYS A 572 -30.50 -0.11 -27.86
C LYS A 572 -31.67 0.47 -28.68
N MET A 573 -32.05 1.73 -28.42
CA MET A 573 -32.94 2.58 -29.26
C MET A 573 -34.42 2.11 -29.40
N PRO A 574 -35.40 2.99 -29.74
CA PRO A 574 -35.47 3.77 -30.99
C PRO A 574 -35.26 5.31 -30.85
N ASN A 575 -35.21 6.00 -32.00
CA ASN A 575 -35.06 7.46 -32.16
C ASN A 575 -36.40 8.17 -32.45
N GLY A 576 -36.42 9.50 -32.31
CA GLY A 576 -37.41 10.42 -32.91
C GLY A 576 -37.60 11.68 -32.07
N GLY A 577 -37.45 12.91 -32.57
CA GLY A 577 -37.01 13.34 -33.91
C GLY A 577 -36.57 14.81 -33.90
N GLU A 578 -36.06 15.31 -35.02
CA GLU A 578 -35.56 16.70 -35.16
C GLU A 578 -36.69 17.71 -35.37
N HIS A 579 -36.53 18.92 -34.83
CA HIS A 579 -37.14 20.15 -35.33
C HIS A 579 -36.34 21.37 -34.84
N ASP A 580 -36.01 22.29 -35.75
CA ASP A 580 -35.36 23.57 -35.43
C ASP A 580 -36.29 24.53 -34.70
N GLU A 581 -35.75 25.36 -33.80
CA GLU A 581 -35.97 26.82 -33.89
C GLU A 581 -34.92 27.69 -33.17
N HIS A 582 -34.13 28.39 -33.98
CA HIS A 582 -33.60 29.75 -33.86
C HIS A 582 -33.70 30.59 -32.55
N LEU A 583 -32.61 31.37 -32.35
CA LEU A 583 -32.50 32.76 -31.83
C LEU A 583 -32.06 33.06 -30.37
N ARG A 584 -30.91 33.77 -30.33
CA ARG A 584 -30.54 34.94 -29.50
C ARG A 584 -30.17 34.78 -28.02
N CYS A 585 -28.89 35.07 -27.78
CA CYS A 585 -28.43 35.82 -26.62
C CYS A 585 -29.18 37.18 -26.49
N GLY A 586 -29.42 37.61 -25.25
CA GLY A 586 -29.93 38.93 -24.94
C GLY A 586 -29.74 39.27 -23.46
N ASP A 587 -28.94 40.30 -23.19
CA ASP A 587 -28.99 41.02 -21.91
C ASP A 587 -30.32 41.77 -21.78
N ASP A 588 -30.91 41.82 -20.58
CA ASP A 588 -31.15 43.11 -19.92
C ASP A 588 -31.49 42.95 -18.42
N ALA A 589 -31.43 44.05 -17.67
CA ALA A 589 -31.65 44.07 -16.23
C ALA A 589 -32.97 44.79 -15.83
N ARG A 590 -33.69 44.23 -14.83
CA ARG A 590 -34.62 44.89 -13.88
C ARG A 590 -35.42 43.82 -13.08
N SER A 591 -36.03 44.07 -11.92
CA SER A 591 -35.73 44.94 -10.77
C SER A 591 -36.85 44.76 -9.73
N SER A 592 -36.52 44.51 -8.45
CA SER A 592 -37.30 44.83 -7.22
C SER A 592 -38.82 44.57 -7.12
N VAL A 593 -39.28 44.00 -5.98
CA VAL A 593 -40.23 44.67 -5.03
C VAL A 593 -40.56 43.76 -3.81
N ASN A 594 -40.25 44.27 -2.60
CA ASN A 594 -40.85 44.02 -1.26
C ASN A 594 -40.96 42.55 -0.71
N LEU A 595 -41.21 42.29 0.60
CA LEU A 595 -41.67 43.12 1.73
C LEU A 595 -41.15 42.59 3.10
N HIS A 596 -40.78 43.50 4.04
CA HIS A 596 -40.69 43.43 5.53
C HIS A 596 -40.13 42.18 6.29
N HIS A 597 -39.53 42.29 7.50
CA HIS A 597 -39.81 43.18 8.64
C HIS A 597 -38.57 43.78 9.37
N HIS A 598 -38.83 44.78 10.23
CA HIS A 598 -37.90 45.50 11.14
C HIS A 598 -37.44 44.63 12.36
N HIS A 599 -36.46 44.96 13.21
CA HIS A 599 -35.94 46.26 13.75
C HIS A 599 -34.38 46.25 13.87
N HIS A 600 -33.65 47.35 13.61
CA HIS A 600 -33.31 48.49 14.49
C HIS A 600 -32.69 48.09 15.87
N ARG A 601 -31.61 48.72 16.38
CA ARG A 601 -31.05 50.09 16.14
C ARG A 601 -29.50 50.16 16.27
N ARG A 602 -28.93 51.32 15.91
CA ARG A 602 -27.50 51.78 15.92
C ARG A 602 -27.43 53.12 16.73
N PRO A 603 -26.29 53.85 16.89
CA PRO A 603 -24.86 53.49 17.08
C PRO A 603 -24.11 54.39 18.12
N SER A 604 -22.75 54.35 18.11
CA SER A 604 -21.78 55.48 18.34
C SER A 604 -21.57 56.14 19.72
N GLY A 605 -20.31 56.52 20.04
CA GLY A 605 -19.96 57.43 21.17
C GLY A 605 -18.48 57.45 21.60
N MET A 606 -17.74 58.50 21.25
CA MET A 606 -16.29 58.76 21.40
C MET A 606 -15.66 58.92 22.83
N ASN A 607 -14.31 58.87 22.88
CA ASN A 607 -13.33 59.62 23.73
C ASN A 607 -12.88 59.15 25.14
N GLY A 608 -11.61 59.48 25.49
CA GLY A 608 -10.93 59.33 26.81
C GLY A 608 -9.90 58.18 26.82
N GLN A 609 -8.56 58.29 26.98
CA GLN A 609 -7.67 59.07 27.87
C GLN A 609 -7.90 58.77 29.37
N LEU A 610 -6.92 58.38 30.21
CA LEU A 610 -5.45 58.16 30.17
C LEU A 610 -5.11 56.97 31.14
N ASP A 611 -3.90 56.49 31.46
CA ASP A 611 -2.52 56.99 31.31
C ASP A 611 -1.44 55.86 31.34
N HIS A 612 -0.16 56.25 31.15
CA HIS A 612 1.14 55.62 31.48
C HIS A 612 1.28 54.08 31.70
N GLY A 613 2.31 53.42 31.14
CA GLY A 613 3.36 53.94 30.24
C GLY A 613 4.47 52.93 29.90
N ASP A 614 5.26 53.30 28.88
CA ASP A 614 6.69 53.03 28.60
C ASP A 614 7.34 51.63 28.80
N HIS A 615 8.27 51.14 27.94
CA HIS A 615 9.14 51.85 26.99
C HIS A 615 9.51 51.01 25.73
N LYS A 616 9.58 51.69 24.56
CA LYS A 616 10.54 51.53 23.43
C LYS A 616 11.06 50.13 22.97
N ARG A 617 10.55 49.67 21.81
CA ARG A 617 11.22 49.47 20.48
C ARG A 617 12.79 49.54 20.38
N PRO A 618 13.43 49.06 19.27
CA PRO A 618 13.08 47.99 18.29
C PRO A 618 14.28 47.16 17.71
N HIS A 619 14.00 46.17 16.84
CA HIS A 619 14.92 45.49 15.87
C HIS A 619 16.11 44.69 16.49
N HIS A 620 16.70 43.65 15.88
CA HIS A 620 16.98 43.39 14.46
C HIS A 620 17.41 41.90 14.20
N LYS A 621 17.23 41.41 12.96
CA LYS A 621 18.13 40.47 12.22
C LYS A 621 18.47 39.02 12.72
N THR A 622 17.93 38.05 11.96
CA THR A 622 18.62 36.90 11.29
C THR A 622 19.08 35.60 11.99
N ARG A 623 18.88 34.51 11.21
CA ARG A 623 19.67 33.26 11.00
C ARG A 623 19.37 32.00 11.82
N TYR A 624 19.27 30.90 11.05
CA TYR A 624 19.52 29.48 11.31
C TYR A 624 19.67 28.99 12.76
N TRP A 625 18.86 27.99 13.11
CA TRP A 625 19.22 26.59 12.81
C TRP A 625 18.06 25.89 12.07
#